data_AF-A0ABD1X0E2-F1
#
_entry.id   AF-A0ABD1X0E2-F1
#
_cell.length_a   1.000
_cell.length_b   1.000
_cell.length_c   1.000
_cell.angle_alpha   90.00
_cell.angle_beta   90.00
_cell.angle_gamma   90.00
#
_symmetry.space_group_name_H-M   'P 1'
#
loop_
_entity.id
_entity.type
_entity.pdbx_description
1 polymer ?
#
loop_
_entity_poly.entity_id
_entity_poly.type
_entity_poly.pdbx_seq_one_letter_code
_entity_poly.pdbx_strand_id
1 'polypeptide(L)'
;MGICSYNDSNPVCRCHSDNFELVDKRESRKGCKKKVELRDCPPGKETMLPLEHSIFLTYPPELSLQIYYIAISACMLNCLVGACNAYASTSLSDGSGQCYLKSNNFMSGYHSPAMPSTSYMKVCGPVMPTP
;
A
#
# COMPACT_ATOMS: atom_id res chain seq x y z
N MET A 1 6.45 -2.65 6.99
CA MET A 1 5.76 -2.51 5.68
C MET A 1 6.80 -2.13 4.65
N GLY A 2 6.89 -2.80 3.51
CA GLY A 2 7.88 -2.46 2.50
C GLY A 2 7.43 -2.91 1.12
N ILE A 3 7.69 -2.09 0.11
CA ILE A 3 7.47 -2.46 -1.29
C ILE A 3 8.84 -2.66 -1.91
N CYS A 4 9.02 -3.83 -2.52
CA CYS A 4 10.26 -4.22 -3.15
C CYS A 4 10.10 -4.16 -4.67
N SER A 5 11.11 -3.63 -5.34
CA SER A 5 11.26 -3.70 -6.79
C SER A 5 12.45 -4.57 -7.16
N TYR A 6 12.55 -4.97 -8.42
CA TYR A 6 13.73 -5.65 -8.94
C TYR A 6 14.60 -4.66 -9.71
N ASN A 7 15.91 -4.67 -9.46
CA ASN A 7 16.87 -3.87 -10.22
C ASN A 7 17.89 -4.80 -10.88
N ASP A 8 17.42 -5.59 -11.86
CA ASP A 8 18.09 -6.57 -12.74
C ASP A 8 19.04 -7.61 -12.12
N SER A 9 19.46 -7.43 -10.88
CA SER A 9 20.45 -8.23 -10.17
C SER A 9 19.94 -8.69 -8.80
N ASN A 10 19.17 -7.86 -8.11
CA ASN A 10 18.66 -8.15 -6.77
C ASN A 10 17.34 -7.40 -6.48
N PRO A 11 16.49 -7.93 -5.58
CA PRO A 11 15.36 -7.18 -5.06
C PRO A 11 15.86 -6.02 -4.18
N VAL A 12 15.32 -4.83 -4.45
CA VAL A 12 15.60 -3.60 -3.70
C VAL A 12 14.33 -3.15 -3.01
N CYS A 13 14.32 -3.21 -1.68
CA CYS A 13 13.18 -2.76 -0.87
C CYS A 13 13.40 -1.34 -0.38
N ARG A 14 12.43 -0.44 -0.63
CA ARG A 14 12.49 0.96 -0.23
C ARG A 14 11.15 1.45 0.30
N CYS A 15 11.18 2.52 1.07
CA CYS A 15 9.98 3.25 1.47
C CYS A 15 9.55 4.15 0.31
N HIS A 16 8.35 3.95 -0.23
CA HIS A 16 7.89 4.59 -1.47
C HIS A 16 7.30 6.01 -1.26
N SER A 17 7.51 6.62 -0.09
CA SER A 17 7.05 7.98 0.23
C SER A 17 7.75 8.48 1.49
N ASP A 18 7.88 9.81 1.62
CA ASP A 18 8.37 10.47 2.82
C ASP A 18 7.40 10.37 4.01
N ASN A 19 6.18 9.85 3.83
CA ASN A 19 5.31 9.45 4.93
C ASN A 19 5.85 8.25 5.73
N PHE A 20 6.93 7.62 5.25
CA PHE A 20 7.55 6.44 5.83
C PHE A 20 9.02 6.67 6.16
N GLU A 21 9.51 5.89 7.10
CA GLU A 21 10.93 5.80 7.40
C GLU A 21 11.33 4.33 7.62
N LEU A 22 12.60 4.02 7.38
CA LEU A 22 13.14 2.71 7.67
C LEU A 22 12.98 2.40 9.17
N VAL A 23 12.53 1.19 9.48
CA VAL A 23 12.49 0.69 10.86
C VAL A 23 13.91 0.68 11.44
N ASP A 24 14.90 0.30 10.61
CA ASP A 24 16.31 0.30 10.95
C ASP A 24 17.12 0.84 9.77
N LYS A 25 17.87 1.93 10.00
CA LYS A 25 18.70 2.57 8.96
C LYS A 25 19.89 1.70 8.54
N ARG A 26 20.29 0.72 9.36
CA ARG A 26 21.40 -0.20 9.07
C ARG A 26 20.92 -1.45 8.34
N GLU A 27 19.63 -1.77 8.42
CA GLU A 27 19.05 -2.98 7.87
C GLU A 27 17.71 -2.71 7.17
N SER A 28 17.77 -2.36 5.89
CA SER A 28 16.59 -2.07 5.07
C SER A 28 15.60 -3.23 4.94
N ARG A 29 16.05 -4.46 5.19
CA ARG A 29 15.21 -5.67 5.20
C ARG A 29 14.17 -5.69 6.31
N LYS A 30 14.35 -4.91 7.37
CA LYS A 30 13.32 -4.70 8.42
C LYS A 30 12.14 -3.87 7.93
N GLY A 31 12.24 -3.30 6.72
CA GLY A 31 11.19 -2.55 6.06
C GLY A 31 10.99 -1.15 6.64
N CYS A 32 9.80 -0.62 6.40
CA CYS A 32 9.41 0.74 6.75
C CYS A 32 8.27 0.77 7.76
N LYS A 33 8.22 1.85 8.53
CA LYS A 33 7.11 2.24 9.41
C LYS A 33 6.59 3.61 8.98
N LYS A 34 5.34 3.91 9.32
CA LYS A 34 4.78 5.24 9.12
C LYS A 34 5.50 6.22 10.06
N LYS A 35 5.75 7.45 9.61
CA LYS A 35 6.23 8.52 10.49
C LYS A 35 5.15 8.96 11.49
N VAL A 36 3.88 8.87 11.08
CA VAL A 36 2.70 9.15 11.92
C VAL A 36 1.78 7.94 11.84
N GLU A 37 1.51 7.32 12.99
CA GLU A 37 0.56 6.22 13.07
C GLU A 37 -0.87 6.73 12.87
N LEU A 38 -1.73 5.93 12.24
CA LEU A 38 -3.09 6.36 11.89
C LEU A 38 -3.96 6.60 13.13
N ARG A 39 -3.69 5.90 14.24
CA ARG A 39 -4.35 6.12 15.53
C ARG A 39 -4.06 7.51 16.12
N ASP A 40 -2.93 8.10 15.74
CA ASP A 40 -2.44 9.39 16.22
C ASP A 40 -2.74 10.49 15.18
N CYS A 41 -3.41 10.14 14.07
CA CYS A 41 -3.79 11.08 13.03
C CYS A 41 -5.05 11.86 13.44
N PRO A 42 -5.10 13.19 13.26
CA PRO A 42 -6.31 13.94 13.53
C PRO A 42 -7.48 13.44 12.65
N PRO A 43 -8.70 13.31 13.19
CA PRO A 43 -9.84 12.84 12.43
C PRO A 43 -10.07 13.65 11.14
N GLY A 44 -10.19 12.96 10.01
CA GLY A 44 -10.38 13.58 8.70
C GLY A 44 -9.11 14.11 8.05
N LYS A 45 -7.93 13.88 8.64
CA LYS A 45 -6.63 14.14 8.01
C LYS A 45 -6.02 12.91 7.35
N GLU A 46 -6.67 11.75 7.46
CA GLU A 46 -6.28 10.56 6.73
C GLU A 46 -6.47 10.78 5.23
N THR A 47 -5.53 10.26 4.46
CA THR A 47 -5.57 10.29 3.01
C THR A 47 -4.97 9.01 2.45
N MET A 48 -5.13 8.79 1.15
CA MET A 48 -4.60 7.62 0.46
C MET A 48 -3.39 8.05 -0.37
N LEU A 49 -2.23 7.48 -0.06
CA LEU A 49 -1.03 7.58 -0.90
C LEU A 49 -1.18 6.61 -2.08
N PRO A 50 -1.24 7.10 -3.34
CA PRO A 50 -1.20 6.24 -4.51
C PRO A 50 0.22 5.70 -4.72
N LEU A 51 0.29 4.43 -5.07
CA LEU A 51 1.51 3.69 -5.40
C LEU A 51 1.25 3.05 -6.77
N GLU A 52 1.60 3.79 -7.82
CA GLU A 52 1.46 3.30 -9.19
C GLU A 52 2.36 2.10 -9.44
N HIS A 53 1.99 1.27 -10.41
CA HIS A 53 2.79 0.12 -10.85
C HIS A 53 3.14 -0.84 -9.72
N SER A 54 2.20 -1.01 -8.77
CA SER A 54 2.43 -1.81 -7.58
C SER A 54 1.24 -2.67 -7.20
N ILE A 55 1.53 -3.73 -6.45
CA ILE A 55 0.55 -4.66 -5.90
C ILE A 55 0.96 -5.07 -4.49
N PHE A 56 0.02 -5.02 -3.54
CA PHE A 56 0.22 -5.65 -2.25
C PHE A 56 0.03 -7.15 -2.35
N LEU A 57 0.99 -7.90 -1.79
CA LEU A 57 0.97 -9.35 -1.82
C LEU A 57 -0.18 -9.88 -0.93
N THR A 58 -0.95 -10.79 -1.50
CA THR A 58 -2.03 -11.51 -0.84
C THR A 58 -1.67 -12.99 -0.80
N TYR A 59 -1.87 -13.63 0.35
CA TYR A 59 -1.58 -15.06 0.53
C TYR A 59 -2.84 -15.77 1.02
N PRO A 60 -3.13 -17.00 0.55
CA PRO A 60 -4.15 -17.84 1.17
C PRO A 60 -3.86 -18.05 2.67
N PRO A 61 -4.88 -18.11 3.54
CA PRO A 61 -6.33 -18.11 3.26
C PRO A 61 -6.95 -16.70 3.21
N GLU A 62 -6.19 -15.64 3.39
CA GLU A 62 -6.69 -14.25 3.47
C GLU A 62 -7.37 -13.78 2.18
N LEU A 63 -6.98 -14.38 1.05
CA LEU A 63 -7.34 -13.96 -0.30
C LEU A 63 -8.86 -13.89 -0.52
N SER A 64 -9.64 -14.88 -0.09
CA SER A 64 -11.08 -14.95 -0.41
C SER A 64 -11.93 -13.90 0.30
N LEU A 65 -11.49 -13.40 1.46
CA LEU A 65 -12.21 -12.37 2.24
C LEU A 65 -11.81 -10.93 1.85
N GLN A 66 -10.76 -10.77 1.04
CA GLN A 66 -10.16 -9.48 0.72
C GLN A 66 -10.44 -9.02 -0.72
N ILE A 67 -11.02 -9.89 -1.58
CA ILE A 67 -11.31 -9.58 -2.98
C ILE A 67 -12.73 -9.00 -3.11
N TYR A 68 -12.81 -7.84 -3.77
CA TYR A 68 -14.04 -7.17 -4.14
C TYR A 68 -14.02 -6.84 -5.63
N TYR A 69 -15.20 -6.68 -6.22
CA TYR A 69 -15.35 -6.27 -7.62
C TYR A 69 -16.01 -4.90 -7.67
N ILE A 70 -15.21 -3.85 -7.76
CA ILE A 70 -15.65 -2.44 -7.69
C ILE A 70 -14.76 -1.56 -8.56
N ALA A 71 -15.25 -0.37 -8.92
CA ALA A 71 -14.47 0.60 -9.68
C ALA A 71 -13.19 1.03 -8.94
N ILE A 72 -12.15 1.43 -9.69
CA ILE A 72 -10.84 1.85 -9.17
C ILE A 72 -10.98 2.95 -8.11
N SER A 73 -11.78 3.98 -8.40
CA SER A 73 -12.04 5.08 -7.47
C SER A 73 -12.74 4.61 -6.20
N ALA A 74 -13.68 3.67 -6.32
CA ALA A 74 -14.37 3.06 -5.19
C ALA A 74 -13.42 2.19 -4.34
N CYS A 75 -12.43 1.52 -4.94
CA CYS A 75 -11.43 0.74 -4.22
C CYS A 75 -10.60 1.59 -3.26
N MET A 76 -10.20 2.77 -3.71
CA MET A 76 -9.50 3.76 -2.87
C MET A 76 -10.44 4.34 -1.81
N LEU A 77 -11.65 4.78 -2.20
CA LEU A 77 -12.59 5.48 -1.31
C LEU A 77 -13.14 4.58 -0.20
N ASN A 78 -13.53 3.34 -0.50
CA ASN A 78 -13.99 2.39 0.52
C ASN A 78 -12.91 2.13 1.57
N CYS A 79 -11.65 2.06 1.13
CA CYS A 79 -10.53 1.89 2.02
C CYS A 79 -10.33 3.10 2.94
N LEU A 80 -10.44 4.31 2.38
CA LEU A 80 -10.35 5.57 3.12
C LEU A 80 -11.43 5.67 4.19
N VAL A 81 -12.69 5.39 3.84
CA VAL A 81 -13.86 5.57 4.71
C VAL A 81 -13.97 4.51 5.82
N GLY A 82 -13.40 3.31 5.64
CA GLY A 82 -13.29 2.37 6.77
C GLY A 82 -13.23 0.88 6.46
N ALA A 83 -13.49 0.46 5.22
CA ALA A 83 -13.58 -0.97 4.87
C ALA A 83 -12.27 -1.75 5.12
N CYS A 84 -11.12 -1.07 5.15
CA CYS A 84 -9.80 -1.68 5.34
C CYS A 84 -9.29 -1.71 6.79
N ASN A 85 -10.04 -1.30 7.82
CA ASN A 85 -9.50 -1.14 9.19
C ASN A 85 -8.08 -0.51 9.24
N ALA A 86 -7.85 0.47 8.35
CA ALA A 86 -6.69 1.36 8.34
C ALA A 86 -5.38 0.90 7.66
N TYR A 87 -5.36 0.10 6.58
CA TYR A 87 -4.06 -0.22 5.95
C TYR A 87 -3.92 0.10 4.47
N ALA A 88 -4.54 -0.66 3.57
CA ALA A 88 -4.33 -0.42 2.14
C ALA A 88 -5.38 -1.06 1.25
N SER A 89 -5.41 -0.65 -0.01
CA SER A 89 -6.10 -1.36 -1.07
C SER A 89 -5.23 -1.52 -2.32
N THR A 90 -5.57 -2.44 -3.21
CA THR A 90 -4.97 -2.53 -4.55
C THR A 90 -6.08 -2.67 -5.58
N SER A 91 -6.08 -1.81 -6.59
CA SER A 91 -6.95 -1.92 -7.74
C SER A 91 -6.20 -2.54 -8.91
N LEU A 92 -6.78 -3.59 -9.50
CA LEU A 92 -6.20 -4.28 -10.63
C LEU A 92 -6.78 -3.69 -11.92
N SER A 93 -5.92 -3.08 -12.73
CA SER A 93 -6.28 -2.58 -14.06
C SER A 93 -5.92 -3.58 -15.16
N ASP A 94 -5.90 -4.89 -14.83
CA ASP A 94 -5.65 -6.00 -15.75
C ASP A 94 -6.91 -6.49 -16.49
N GLY A 95 -8.03 -5.78 -16.30
CA GLY A 95 -9.34 -6.12 -16.88
C GLY A 95 -10.24 -6.95 -15.95
N SER A 96 -9.74 -7.44 -14.82
CA SER A 96 -10.54 -8.24 -13.87
C SER A 96 -11.55 -7.40 -13.06
N GLY A 97 -11.29 -6.09 -12.91
CA GLY A 97 -12.07 -5.22 -12.02
C GLY A 97 -11.91 -5.56 -10.53
N GLN A 98 -10.87 -6.32 -10.17
CA GLN A 98 -10.63 -6.72 -8.79
C GLN A 98 -10.03 -5.58 -7.97
N CYS A 99 -10.52 -5.48 -6.74
CA CYS A 99 -10.01 -4.64 -5.68
C CYS A 99 -9.66 -5.50 -4.47
N TYR A 100 -8.42 -5.44 -4.01
CA TYR A 100 -7.98 -6.09 -2.79
C TYR A 100 -8.01 -5.09 -1.64
N LEU A 101 -8.70 -5.40 -0.55
CA LEU A 101 -8.67 -4.60 0.68
C LEU A 101 -7.79 -5.30 1.71
N LYS A 102 -6.77 -4.59 2.22
CA LYS A 102 -5.85 -5.08 3.24
C LYS A 102 -6.18 -4.45 4.59
N SER A 103 -6.42 -5.32 5.57
CA SER A 103 -6.76 -4.97 6.95
C SER A 103 -5.67 -5.26 7.98
N ASN A 104 -4.49 -5.68 7.54
CA ASN A 104 -3.34 -5.95 8.40
C ASN A 104 -2.25 -4.88 8.28
N ASN A 105 -1.50 -4.68 9.37
CA ASN A 105 -0.35 -3.78 9.41
C ASN A 105 0.90 -4.37 8.74
N PHE A 106 0.94 -5.68 8.52
CA PHE A 106 2.03 -6.34 7.83
C PHE A 106 1.71 -6.47 6.34
N MET A 107 2.22 -5.51 5.57
CA MET A 107 2.07 -5.50 4.12
C MET A 107 3.44 -5.57 3.46
N SER A 108 3.57 -6.55 2.58
CA SER A 108 4.62 -6.63 1.58
C SER A 108 4.00 -6.33 0.23
N GLY A 109 4.71 -5.61 -0.62
CA GLY A 109 4.26 -5.30 -1.96
C GLY A 109 5.37 -5.47 -2.97
N TYR A 110 4.96 -5.61 -4.22
CA TYR A 110 5.84 -5.63 -5.36
C TYR A 110 5.58 -4.40 -6.22
N HIS A 111 6.65 -3.78 -6.70
CA HIS A 111 6.60 -2.69 -7.67
C HIS A 111 7.35 -3.09 -8.93
N SER A 112 6.71 -2.90 -10.09
CA SER A 112 7.33 -3.09 -11.40
C SER A 112 6.64 -2.20 -12.43
N PRO A 113 7.38 -1.46 -13.27
CA PRO A 113 6.80 -0.62 -14.33
C PRO A 113 5.85 -1.36 -15.29
N ALA A 114 5.93 -2.69 -15.38
CA ALA A 114 5.04 -3.50 -16.20
C ALA A 114 3.69 -3.83 -15.52
N MET A 115 3.51 -3.48 -14.24
CA MET A 115 2.28 -3.77 -13.49
C MET A 115 1.22 -2.70 -13.81
N PRO A 116 0.03 -3.08 -14.32
CA PRO A 116 -1.05 -2.13 -14.58
C PRO A 116 -1.85 -1.76 -13.31
N SER A 117 -1.54 -2.39 -12.17
CA SER A 117 -2.24 -2.17 -10.90
C SER A 117 -1.73 -0.95 -10.14
N THR A 118 -2.62 -0.36 -9.37
CA THR A 118 -2.30 0.72 -8.45
C THR A 118 -2.68 0.29 -7.04
N SER A 119 -1.71 0.35 -6.14
CA SER A 119 -1.97 0.18 -4.71
C SER A 119 -2.18 1.54 -4.04
N TYR A 120 -2.99 1.56 -3.00
CA TYR A 120 -3.30 2.75 -2.22
C TYR A 120 -3.04 2.46 -0.76
N MET A 121 -2.22 3.28 -0.11
CA MET A 121 -1.90 3.09 1.30
C MET A 121 -2.46 4.23 2.13
N LYS A 122 -3.20 3.90 3.20
CA LYS A 122 -3.73 4.94 4.09
C LYS A 122 -2.60 5.54 4.91
N VAL A 123 -2.47 6.86 4.87
CA VAL A 123 -1.45 7.64 5.59
C VAL A 123 -2.10 8.84 6.28
N CYS A 124 -1.42 9.39 7.29
CA CYS A 124 -1.80 10.69 7.82
C CYS A 124 -1.28 11.80 6.89
N GLY A 125 -2.17 12.68 6.47
CA GLY A 125 -1.88 13.69 5.45
C GLY A 125 -0.96 14.82 5.94
N PRO A 126 -0.32 15.54 4.99
CA PRO A 126 -0.45 15.39 3.54
C PRO A 126 0.32 14.19 2.98
N VAL A 127 -0.02 13.77 1.76
CA VAL A 127 0.82 12.84 0.98
C VAL A 127 2.15 13.53 0.69
N MET A 128 3.25 12.93 1.12
CA MET A 128 4.60 13.41 0.88
C MET A 128 5.29 12.47 -0.12
N PRO A 129 5.37 12.84 -1.41
CA PRO A 129 6.10 12.04 -2.39
C PRO A 129 7.59 12.00 -2.01
N THR A 130 8.29 10.93 -2.41
CA THR A 130 9.75 10.94 -2.35
C THR A 130 10.30 11.93 -3.37
N PRO A 131 11.28 12.77 -3.02
CA PRO A 131 11.98 13.65 -3.96
C PRO A 131 12.79 12.88 -5.02
#